data_AF-A0A7W1ZCR3-F1
#
_entry.id   AF-A0A7W1ZCR3-F1
#
_cell.length_a   1.000
_cell.length_b   1.000
_cell.length_c   1.000
_cell.angle_alpha   90.00
_cell.angle_beta   90.00
_cell.angle_gamma   90.00
#
_symmetry.space_group_name_H-M   'P 1'
#
loop_
_entity.id
_entity.type
_entity.pdbx_description
1 polymer ?
#
loop_
_entity_poly.entity_id
_entity_poly.type
_entity_poly.pdbx_seq_one_letter_code
_entity_poly.pdbx_strand_id
1 'polypeptide(L)'
;VTRHGDYRLIPNGQHKITINASGNKYRFFITLIHEIAHLEAFEIYGRRIKPHGQEWKHTFQKLMLPFLNPAVFPNTLLPLLAKHFKNPKASSDTDANLALALKYYDPPNDKNYIFEIPQGAFFRMYNGKVFKRGAKRVKRFECLEVSSGRTYLFNPNAEVELLETK
;
A
#
# COMPACT_ATOMS: atom_id res chain seq x y z
N VAL A 1 7.14 -0.78 -4.81
CA VAL A 1 6.38 -1.79 -5.58
C VAL A 1 4.96 -1.26 -5.73
N THR A 2 4.43 -1.16 -6.95
CA THR A 2 3.10 -0.55 -7.22
C THR A 2 1.95 -1.56 -7.19
N ARG A 3 2.27 -2.86 -7.22
CA ARG A 3 1.32 -3.99 -7.22
C ARG A 3 1.82 -5.09 -6.29
N HIS A 4 1.05 -5.40 -5.23
CA HIS A 4 1.44 -6.40 -4.21
C HIS A 4 0.95 -7.82 -4.51
N GLY A 5 -0.08 -7.95 -5.33
CA GLY A 5 -0.68 -9.21 -5.74
C GLY A 5 -1.38 -9.11 -7.09
N ASP A 6 -1.76 -10.27 -7.63
CA ASP A 6 -2.49 -10.42 -8.88
C ASP A 6 -3.38 -11.67 -8.82
N TYR A 7 -4.68 -11.47 -9.00
CA TYR A 7 -5.62 -12.48 -9.45
C TYR A 7 -5.85 -12.38 -10.96
N ARG A 8 -5.83 -13.53 -11.65
CA ARG A 8 -6.26 -13.65 -13.04
C ARG A 8 -6.84 -15.03 -13.37
N LEU A 9 -7.79 -15.06 -14.31
CA LEU A 9 -8.17 -16.29 -15.00
C LEU A 9 -7.18 -16.51 -16.16
N ILE A 10 -6.54 -17.68 -16.22
CA ILE A 10 -5.64 -18.05 -17.32
C ILE A 10 -6.41 -18.76 -18.46
N PRO A 11 -5.87 -18.83 -19.69
CA PRO A 11 -6.62 -19.27 -20.87
C PRO A 11 -7.22 -20.68 -20.80
N ASN A 12 -6.65 -21.57 -19.98
CA ASN A 12 -7.15 -22.92 -19.75
C ASN A 12 -8.34 -22.99 -18.77
N GLY A 13 -8.88 -21.85 -18.34
CA GLY A 13 -10.01 -21.77 -17.40
C GLY A 13 -9.61 -21.90 -15.92
N GLN A 14 -8.33 -22.03 -15.60
CA GLN A 14 -7.88 -22.05 -14.19
C GLN A 14 -7.75 -20.64 -13.61
N HIS A 15 -7.99 -20.54 -12.31
CA HIS A 15 -7.77 -19.31 -11.54
C HIS A 15 -6.36 -19.30 -10.95
N LYS A 16 -5.65 -18.19 -11.10
CA LYS A 16 -4.31 -18.01 -10.55
C LYS A 16 -4.26 -16.77 -9.67
N ILE A 17 -3.82 -16.96 -8.43
CA ILE A 17 -3.49 -15.90 -7.48
C ILE A 17 -1.98 -15.93 -7.26
N THR A 18 -1.34 -14.77 -7.34
CA THR A 18 0.07 -14.58 -6.97
C THR A 18 0.20 -13.40 -6.04
N ILE A 19 1.01 -13.54 -5.00
CA ILE A 19 1.29 -12.49 -4.02
C ILE A 19 2.81 -12.33 -3.94
N ASN A 20 3.28 -11.09 -3.87
CA ASN A 20 4.71 -10.83 -3.68
C ASN A 20 5.16 -11.34 -2.31
N ALA A 21 6.38 -11.86 -2.25
CA ALA A 21 7.01 -12.14 -0.97
C ALA A 21 7.07 -10.86 -0.12
N SER A 22 6.63 -10.96 1.14
CA SER A 22 6.58 -9.84 2.08
C SER A 22 7.03 -10.32 3.45
N GLY A 23 8.02 -9.64 4.03
CA GLY A 23 8.40 -9.87 5.43
C GLY A 23 7.34 -9.37 6.43
N ASN A 24 6.39 -8.57 5.96
CA ASN A 24 5.23 -8.13 6.73
C ASN A 24 4.05 -9.09 6.50
N LYS A 25 3.82 -9.96 7.48
CA LYS A 25 2.74 -10.97 7.44
C LYS A 25 1.34 -10.35 7.37
N TYR A 26 1.14 -9.16 7.94
CA TYR A 26 -0.18 -8.50 7.94
C TYR A 26 -0.51 -7.92 6.56
N ARG A 27 0.47 -7.26 5.92
CA ARG A 27 0.33 -6.81 4.52
C ARG A 27 0.12 -7.97 3.58
N PHE A 28 0.89 -9.05 3.76
CA PHE A 28 0.75 -10.27 2.99
C PHE A 28 -0.69 -10.80 3.10
N PHE A 29 -1.20 -10.97 4.31
CA PHE A 29 -2.52 -11.53 4.54
C PHE A 29 -3.65 -10.66 3.96
N ILE A 30 -3.60 -9.33 4.17
CA ILE A 30 -4.59 -8.41 3.57
C ILE A 30 -4.57 -8.49 2.04
N THR A 31 -3.38 -8.59 1.44
CA THR A 31 -3.22 -8.71 -0.02
C THR A 31 -3.72 -10.06 -0.52
N LEU A 32 -3.48 -11.14 0.22
CA LEU A 32 -4.01 -12.45 -0.13
C LEU A 32 -5.55 -12.44 -0.17
N ILE A 33 -6.20 -11.92 0.88
CA ILE A 33 -7.66 -11.83 0.92
C ILE A 33 -8.18 -10.87 -0.15
N HIS A 34 -7.43 -9.81 -0.50
CA HIS A 34 -7.77 -8.92 -1.62
C HIS A 34 -7.89 -9.69 -2.95
N GLU A 35 -6.91 -10.54 -3.27
CA GLU A 35 -6.93 -11.31 -4.51
C GLU A 35 -7.97 -12.43 -4.48
N ILE A 36 -8.19 -13.07 -3.31
CA ILE A 36 -9.31 -14.02 -3.13
C ILE A 36 -10.65 -13.33 -3.31
N ALA A 37 -10.81 -12.09 -2.86
CA ALA A 37 -12.04 -11.33 -3.04
C ALA A 37 -12.32 -11.03 -4.52
N HIS A 38 -11.29 -10.86 -5.37
CA HIS A 38 -11.50 -10.79 -6.83
C HIS A 38 -12.04 -12.09 -7.39
N LEU A 39 -11.42 -13.23 -7.01
CA LEU A 39 -11.88 -14.55 -7.41
C LEU A 39 -13.35 -14.76 -7.03
N GLU A 40 -13.67 -14.64 -5.74
CA GLU A 40 -15.01 -14.93 -5.23
C GLU A 40 -16.06 -13.96 -5.78
N ALA A 41 -15.73 -12.67 -5.95
CA ALA A 41 -16.64 -11.72 -6.57
C ALA A 41 -16.93 -12.08 -8.04
N PHE A 42 -15.94 -12.59 -8.79
CA PHE A 42 -16.19 -13.04 -10.16
C PHE A 42 -17.01 -14.32 -10.23
N GLU A 43 -16.83 -15.24 -9.29
CA GLU A 43 -17.65 -16.46 -9.20
C GLU A 43 -19.12 -16.13 -8.89
N ILE A 44 -19.36 -15.18 -7.98
CA ILE A 44 -20.73 -14.83 -7.53
C ILE A 44 -21.45 -13.92 -8.54
N TYR A 45 -20.77 -12.88 -9.03
CA TYR A 45 -21.40 -11.79 -9.78
C TYR A 45 -21.06 -11.81 -11.28
N GLY A 46 -20.17 -12.70 -11.71
CA GLY A 46 -19.70 -12.81 -13.07
C GLY A 46 -18.62 -11.79 -13.45
N ARG A 47 -18.02 -11.99 -14.62
CA ARG A 47 -16.80 -11.32 -15.08
C ARG A 47 -16.97 -9.86 -15.51
N ARG A 48 -18.21 -9.35 -15.55
CA ARG A 48 -18.51 -7.98 -16.02
C ARG A 48 -18.47 -6.93 -14.92
N ILE A 49 -18.27 -7.33 -13.66
CA ILE A 49 -18.16 -6.39 -12.54
C ILE A 49 -16.94 -5.49 -12.69
N LYS A 50 -17.02 -4.28 -12.13
CA LYS A 50 -15.90 -3.34 -12.12
C LYS A 50 -14.82 -3.83 -11.16
N PRO A 51 -13.52 -3.73 -11.53
CA PRO A 51 -12.43 -3.96 -10.59
C PRO A 51 -12.59 -3.04 -9.38
N HIS A 52 -12.54 -3.62 -8.19
CA HIS A 52 -12.72 -2.90 -6.93
C HIS A 52 -14.05 -2.13 -6.82
N GLY A 53 -15.06 -2.57 -7.59
CA GLY A 53 -16.45 -2.09 -7.55
C GLY A 53 -17.21 -2.52 -6.30
N GLN A 54 -18.51 -2.25 -6.25
CA GLN A 54 -19.32 -2.52 -5.04
C GLN A 54 -19.37 -4.01 -4.71
N GLU A 55 -19.47 -4.86 -5.73
CA GLU A 55 -19.48 -6.31 -5.62
C GLU A 55 -18.19 -6.81 -4.96
N TRP A 56 -17.04 -6.39 -5.49
CA TRP A 56 -15.74 -6.72 -4.91
C TRP A 56 -15.58 -6.18 -3.48
N LYS A 57 -16.01 -4.94 -3.22
CA LYS A 57 -15.90 -4.32 -1.88
C LYS A 57 -16.69 -5.09 -0.84
N HIS A 58 -17.92 -5.48 -1.19
CA HIS A 58 -18.79 -6.28 -0.31
C HIS A 58 -18.21 -7.66 -0.03
N THR A 59 -17.72 -8.35 -1.07
CA THR A 59 -17.04 -9.64 -0.91
C THR A 59 -15.80 -9.50 -0.04
N PHE A 60 -14.96 -8.48 -0.27
CA PHE A 60 -13.75 -8.27 0.52
C PHE A 60 -14.05 -7.97 1.99
N GLN A 61 -15.08 -7.17 2.26
CA GLN A 61 -15.57 -6.90 3.61
C GLN A 61 -15.98 -8.18 4.34
N LYS A 62 -16.81 -9.00 3.68
CA LYS A 62 -17.30 -10.28 4.22
C LYS A 62 -16.15 -11.22 4.54
N LEU A 63 -15.20 -11.37 3.61
CA LEU A 63 -14.06 -12.26 3.80
C LEU A 63 -13.14 -11.82 4.93
N MET A 64 -12.95 -10.52 5.11
CA MET A 64 -12.08 -9.99 6.15
C MET A 64 -12.71 -10.00 7.54
N LEU A 65 -14.04 -9.95 7.64
CA LEU A 65 -14.76 -9.79 8.91
C LEU A 65 -14.36 -10.82 10.00
N PRO A 66 -14.26 -12.13 9.72
CA PRO A 66 -13.87 -13.11 10.74
C PRO A 66 -12.45 -12.89 11.26
N PHE A 67 -11.58 -12.25 10.47
CA PHE A 67 -10.18 -12.03 10.81
C PHE A 67 -9.94 -10.73 11.58
N LEU A 68 -10.92 -9.84 11.72
CA LEU A 68 -10.79 -8.58 12.46
C LEU A 68 -10.85 -8.81 13.99
N ASN A 69 -9.93 -9.62 14.52
CA ASN A 69 -9.86 -9.95 15.94
C ASN A 69 -8.40 -10.07 16.43
N PRO A 70 -8.17 -10.05 17.77
CA PRO A 70 -6.83 -10.04 18.37
C PRO A 70 -5.98 -11.31 18.12
N ALA A 71 -6.60 -12.43 17.76
CA ALA A 71 -5.87 -13.67 17.46
C ALA A 71 -5.15 -13.59 16.10
N VAL A 72 -5.58 -12.70 15.20
CA VAL A 72 -5.04 -12.54 13.86
C VAL A 72 -4.27 -11.24 13.72
N PHE A 73 -4.85 -10.11 14.15
CA PHE A 73 -4.22 -8.80 14.06
C PHE A 73 -3.95 -8.20 15.46
N PRO A 74 -2.82 -7.51 15.65
CA PRO A 74 -2.54 -6.75 16.86
C PRO A 74 -3.63 -5.73 17.18
N ASN A 75 -3.89 -5.51 18.47
CA ASN A 75 -4.87 -4.54 18.95
C ASN A 75 -4.64 -3.13 18.40
N THR A 76 -3.39 -2.77 18.07
CA THR A 76 -3.04 -1.48 17.48
C THR A 76 -3.49 -1.33 16.02
N LEU A 77 -3.62 -2.43 15.26
CA LEU A 77 -4.08 -2.41 13.87
C LEU A 77 -5.61 -2.51 13.76
N LEU A 78 -6.28 -3.18 14.70
CA LEU A 78 -7.72 -3.46 14.61
C LEU A 78 -8.60 -2.23 14.36
N PRO A 79 -8.45 -1.09 15.07
CA PRO A 79 -9.27 0.09 14.80
C PRO A 79 -9.07 0.67 13.39
N LEU A 80 -7.84 0.61 12.87
CA LEU A 80 -7.48 1.10 11.54
C LEU A 80 -8.04 0.18 10.46
N LEU A 81 -7.95 -1.13 10.65
CA LEU A 81 -8.53 -2.13 9.75
C LEU A 81 -10.05 -2.02 9.73
N ALA A 82 -10.70 -1.96 10.90
CA ALA A 82 -12.14 -1.80 11.00
C ALA A 82 -12.63 -0.53 10.26
N LYS A 83 -11.90 0.57 10.39
CA LYS A 83 -12.18 1.80 9.63
C LYS A 83 -11.96 1.62 8.13
N HIS A 84 -10.85 1.02 7.72
CA HIS A 84 -10.51 0.76 6.32
C HIS A 84 -11.60 -0.06 5.62
N PHE A 85 -12.03 -1.14 6.27
CA PHE A 85 -13.02 -2.06 5.72
C PHE A 85 -14.45 -1.51 5.74
N LYS A 86 -14.73 -0.33 6.30
CA LYS A 86 -16.04 0.34 6.02
C LYS A 86 -16.20 0.69 4.54
N ASN A 87 -15.12 0.99 3.85
CA ASN A 87 -15.08 1.24 2.41
C ASN A 87 -13.67 0.89 1.89
N PRO A 88 -13.40 -0.40 1.66
CA PRO A 88 -12.05 -0.85 1.36
C PRO A 88 -11.55 -0.24 0.06
N LYS A 89 -10.25 0.07 0.03
CA LYS A 89 -9.58 0.64 -1.13
C LYS A 89 -8.89 -0.46 -1.94
N ALA A 90 -8.59 -0.16 -3.19
CA ALA A 90 -7.86 -1.08 -4.08
C ALA A 90 -6.45 -1.46 -3.57
N SER A 91 -5.92 -0.74 -2.58
CA SER A 91 -4.69 -1.11 -1.88
C SER A 91 -4.68 -0.49 -0.48
N SER A 92 -4.14 -1.23 0.50
CA SER A 92 -3.91 -0.73 1.87
C SER A 92 -2.97 0.50 1.88
N ASP A 93 -2.09 0.64 0.89
CA ASP A 93 -1.14 1.77 0.81
C ASP A 93 -1.82 3.11 0.49
N THR A 94 -3.03 3.08 -0.06
CA THR A 94 -3.81 4.29 -0.35
C THR A 94 -4.57 4.81 0.88
N ASP A 95 -4.53 4.07 1.98
CA ASP A 95 -4.99 4.51 3.29
C ASP A 95 -3.77 4.92 4.13
N ALA A 96 -3.50 6.23 4.20
CA ALA A 96 -2.28 6.74 4.80
C ALA A 96 -2.05 6.28 6.24
N ASN A 97 -3.12 6.19 7.04
CA ASN A 97 -3.02 5.80 8.45
C ASN A 97 -2.77 4.30 8.58
N LEU A 98 -3.52 3.48 7.84
CA LEU A 98 -3.32 2.02 7.85
C LEU A 98 -1.94 1.66 7.26
N ALA A 99 -1.53 2.31 6.18
CA ALA A 99 -0.25 2.09 5.55
C ALA A 99 0.92 2.39 6.49
N LEU A 100 0.83 3.51 7.24
CA LEU A 100 1.83 3.86 8.24
C LEU A 100 1.87 2.83 9.37
N ALA A 101 0.70 2.43 9.88
CA ALA A 101 0.61 1.47 10.97
C ALA A 101 1.11 0.07 10.57
N LEU A 102 0.83 -0.36 9.33
CA LEU A 102 1.33 -1.63 8.81
C LEU A 102 2.85 -1.62 8.69
N LYS A 103 3.49 -0.49 8.35
CA LYS A 103 4.95 -0.44 8.20
C LYS A 103 5.71 -0.67 9.50
N TYR A 104 5.12 -0.48 10.69
CA TYR A 104 5.76 -0.92 11.94
C TYR A 104 6.06 -2.43 11.99
N TYR A 105 5.48 -3.20 11.08
CA TYR A 105 5.70 -4.64 10.94
C TYR A 105 6.49 -5.00 9.68
N ASP A 106 7.04 -4.01 8.97
CA ASP A 106 8.01 -4.26 7.90
C ASP A 106 9.37 -4.64 8.53
N PRO A 107 10.18 -5.50 7.87
CA PRO A 107 11.54 -5.77 8.33
C PRO A 107 12.35 -4.48 8.44
N PRO A 108 13.33 -4.42 9.37
CA PRO A 108 14.24 -3.28 9.47
C PRO A 108 14.84 -2.92 8.12
N ASN A 109 14.86 -1.63 7.80
CA ASN A 109 15.51 -1.10 6.62
C ASN A 109 16.17 0.25 6.94
N ASP A 110 17.19 0.61 6.18
CA ASP A 110 17.96 1.86 6.38
C ASP A 110 17.31 3.07 5.68
N LYS A 111 16.01 2.99 5.37
CA LYS A 111 15.31 4.05 4.63
C LYS A 111 14.49 4.92 5.57
N ASN A 112 14.55 6.22 5.30
CA ASN A 112 13.76 7.24 5.97
C ASN A 112 12.45 7.46 5.19
N TYR A 113 11.44 8.02 5.84
CA TYR A 113 10.28 8.54 5.13
C TYR A 113 10.48 9.98 4.70
N ILE A 114 9.86 10.35 3.57
CA ILE A 114 9.94 11.73 3.12
C ILE A 114 9.46 12.71 4.17
N PHE A 115 8.48 12.37 5.04
CA PHE A 115 8.00 13.26 6.10
C PHE A 115 9.03 13.51 7.22
N GLU A 116 10.00 12.62 7.39
CA GLU A 116 11.09 12.71 8.38
C GLU A 116 12.25 13.57 7.86
N ILE A 117 12.42 13.66 6.54
CA ILE A 117 13.50 14.44 5.92
C ILE A 117 13.35 15.93 6.24
N PRO A 118 14.38 16.66 6.68
CA PRO A 118 14.27 18.11 6.87
C PRO A 118 13.94 18.84 5.56
N GLN A 119 13.18 19.95 5.65
CA GLN A 119 12.98 20.82 4.47
C GLN A 119 14.34 21.37 4.00
N GLY A 120 14.58 21.32 2.70
CA GLY A 120 15.83 21.73 2.08
C GLY A 120 16.89 20.63 2.00
N ALA A 121 16.74 19.52 2.74
CA ALA A 121 17.67 18.40 2.68
C ALA A 121 17.55 17.62 1.36
N PHE A 122 18.65 16.95 0.99
CA PHE A 122 18.71 16.10 -0.19
C PHE A 122 18.46 14.65 0.18
N PHE A 123 17.79 13.92 -0.70
CA PHE A 123 17.51 12.51 -0.51
C PHE A 123 17.57 11.77 -1.85
N ARG A 124 17.86 10.47 -1.81
CA ARG A 124 17.88 9.59 -2.97
C ARG A 124 16.67 8.66 -2.97
N MET A 125 16.09 8.50 -4.15
CA MET A 125 15.05 7.52 -4.42
C MET A 125 15.65 6.17 -4.82
N TYR A 126 14.88 5.09 -4.67
CA TYR A 126 15.29 3.72 -5.04
C TYR A 126 15.80 3.57 -6.48
N ASN A 127 15.44 4.49 -7.38
CA ASN A 127 15.88 4.53 -8.78
C ASN A 127 17.16 5.35 -8.99
N GLY A 128 17.87 5.71 -7.91
CA GLY A 128 19.11 6.49 -7.94
C GLY A 128 18.92 8.00 -8.12
N LYS A 129 17.72 8.48 -8.44
CA LYS A 129 17.46 9.91 -8.62
C LYS A 129 17.57 10.66 -7.29
N VAL A 130 18.20 11.83 -7.33
CA VAL A 130 18.37 12.71 -6.18
C VAL A 130 17.35 13.84 -6.23
N PHE A 131 16.75 14.11 -5.08
CA PHE A 131 15.75 15.15 -4.91
C PHE A 131 16.11 16.04 -3.72
N LYS A 132 15.66 17.30 -3.78
CA LYS A 132 15.66 18.23 -2.64
C LYS A 132 14.25 18.34 -2.08
N ARG A 133 14.07 18.12 -0.78
CA ARG A 133 12.76 18.27 -0.12
C ARG A 133 12.35 19.75 -0.08
N GLY A 134 11.20 20.06 -0.65
CA GLY A 134 10.53 21.35 -0.59
C GLY A 134 9.45 21.39 0.50
N ALA A 135 8.46 22.26 0.30
CA ALA A 135 7.39 22.49 1.26
C ALA A 135 6.39 21.33 1.32
N LYS A 136 5.78 21.14 2.50
CA LYS A 136 4.59 20.31 2.66
C LYS A 136 3.38 21.04 2.08
N ARG A 137 2.68 20.40 1.15
CA ARG A 137 1.33 20.79 0.68
C ARG A 137 0.26 20.09 1.52
N VAL A 138 -1.02 20.18 1.14
CA VAL A 138 -2.15 19.64 1.93
C VAL A 138 -1.95 18.18 2.37
N LYS A 139 -1.52 17.29 1.45
CA LYS A 139 -1.34 15.85 1.73
C LYS A 139 -0.03 15.27 1.16
N ARG A 140 0.83 16.10 0.56
CA ARG A 140 1.99 15.67 -0.24
C ARG A 140 3.18 16.59 0.04
N PHE A 141 4.37 16.12 -0.25
CA PHE A 141 5.59 16.92 -0.17
C PHE A 141 6.05 17.30 -1.58
N GLU A 142 6.37 18.57 -1.80
CA GLU A 142 7.05 18.98 -3.02
C GLU A 142 8.51 18.57 -2.94
N CYS A 143 9.03 18.00 -4.03
CA CYS A 143 10.42 17.58 -4.10
C CYS A 143 10.96 17.90 -5.50
N LEU A 144 12.08 18.63 -5.54
CA LEU A 144 12.74 19.03 -6.78
C LEU A 144 13.75 17.96 -7.18
N GLU A 145 13.61 17.35 -8.36
CA GLU A 145 14.64 16.47 -8.92
C GLU A 145 15.85 17.30 -9.34
N VAL A 146 17.02 16.99 -8.78
CA VAL A 146 18.24 17.83 -8.94
C VAL A 146 18.73 17.86 -10.39
N SER A 147 18.69 16.72 -11.09
CA SER A 147 19.19 16.61 -12.46
C SER A 147 18.31 17.29 -13.50
N SER A 148 16.98 17.26 -13.32
CA SER A 148 16.02 17.76 -14.31
C SER A 148 15.43 19.12 -13.96
N GLY A 149 15.56 19.57 -12.71
CA GLY A 149 14.91 20.77 -12.20
C GLY A 149 13.39 20.66 -12.09
N ARG A 150 12.81 19.46 -12.27
CA ARG A 150 11.35 19.25 -12.22
C ARG A 150 10.87 19.00 -10.79
N THR A 151 9.72 19.57 -10.44
CA THR A 151 9.08 19.38 -9.14
C THR A 151 8.07 18.23 -9.19
N TYR A 152 8.10 17.38 -8.17
CA TYR A 152 7.25 16.20 -8.01
C TYR A 152 6.53 16.24 -6.66
N LEU A 153 5.36 15.59 -6.58
CA LEU A 153 4.56 15.48 -5.35
C LEU A 153 4.67 14.09 -4.73
N PHE A 154 5.40 14.00 -3.63
CA PHE A 154 5.66 12.76 -2.91
C PHE A 154 4.55 12.47 -1.90
N ASN A 155 4.15 11.19 -1.82
CA ASN A 155 3.32 10.69 -0.72
C ASN A 155 4.13 10.82 0.58
N PRO A 156 3.57 11.28 1.71
CA PRO A 156 4.25 11.35 3.01
C PRO A 156 4.99 10.06 3.39
N ASN A 157 4.46 8.91 3.02
CA ASN A 157 5.01 7.61 3.35
C ASN A 157 6.01 7.10 2.29
N ALA A 158 6.47 7.93 1.36
CA ALA A 158 7.49 7.56 0.40
C ALA A 158 8.83 7.30 1.12
N GLU A 159 9.41 6.13 0.89
CA GLU A 159 10.73 5.77 1.41
C GLU A 159 11.85 6.39 0.58
N VAL A 160 12.83 6.96 1.27
CA VAL A 160 13.95 7.70 0.70
C VAL A 160 15.21 7.45 1.53
N GLU A 161 16.36 7.56 0.90
CA GLU A 161 17.66 7.57 1.57
C GLU A 161 18.05 9.02 1.83
N LEU A 162 18.17 9.44 3.09
CA LEU A 162 18.68 10.78 3.41
C LEU A 162 20.13 10.87 2.96
N LEU A 163 20.48 11.93 2.23
CA LEU A 163 21.87 12.20 1.88
C LEU A 163 22.42 13.22 2.87
N GLU A 164 23.44 12.83 3.62
CA GLU A 164 24.18 13.76 4.45
C GLU A 164 24.89 14.78 3.55
N THR A 165 24.64 16.06 3.80
CA THR A 165 25.51 17.13 3.30
C THR A 165 26.83 17.05 4.06
N LYS A 166 27.90 16.67 3.35
CA LYS A 166 29.27 16.96 3.79
C LYS A 166 29.51 18.47 3.81
#